data_AF-A0A376CKY6-F1
#
_entry.id   AF-A0A376CKY6-F1
#
_cell.length_a   1.000
_cell.length_b   1.000
_cell.length_c   1.000
_cell.angle_alpha   90.00
_cell.angle_beta   90.00
_cell.angle_gamma   90.00
#
_symmetry.space_group_name_H-M   'P 1'
#
loop_
_entity.id
_entity.type
_entity.pdbx_description
1 polymer ?
#
loop_
_entity_poly.entity_id
_entity_poly.type
_entity_poly.pdbx_seq_one_letter_code
_entity_poly.pdbx_strand_id
1 'polypeptide(L)'
;MHRKFLQFWDVNGAWQVHNMGSRLVATFAATGNSEYYTPLRLSPGQSLPVPLGYSTITFETPMMAYEMEITNARTARPPRQEHPGFVGLTEHHFEPTEEQFVLLRALALPVLQNPTEPAHQVVPGINQLAEELGWSEKKTNRKMANIVDALAQAGVPEFQPGPTRVNWRIPLARYAAEVWGHTLR
;
A
#
# COMPACT_ATOMS: atom_id res chain seq x y z
N MET A 1 -22.78 -24.39 -34.11
CA MET A 1 -21.85 -24.30 -32.97
C MET A 1 -21.18 -22.92 -33.01
N HIS A 2 -21.53 -21.98 -32.12
CA HIS A 2 -20.83 -20.69 -32.05
C HIS A 2 -19.50 -20.92 -31.32
N ARG A 3 -18.37 -20.85 -32.04
CA ARG A 3 -17.04 -21.19 -31.50
C ARG A 3 -16.48 -20.12 -30.57
N LYS A 4 -17.06 -18.91 -30.57
CA LYS A 4 -16.73 -17.77 -29.71
C LYS A 4 -18.02 -17.00 -29.42
N PHE A 5 -18.23 -16.62 -28.16
CA PHE A 5 -19.43 -15.90 -27.73
C PHE A 5 -19.07 -14.69 -26.87
N LEU A 6 -18.49 -14.89 -25.70
CA LEU A 6 -18.05 -13.80 -24.83
C LEU A 6 -16.52 -13.69 -24.81
N GLN A 7 -16.02 -12.47 -24.82
CA GLN A 7 -14.61 -12.14 -24.64
C GLN A 7 -14.46 -11.17 -23.46
N PHE A 8 -13.50 -11.45 -22.59
CA PHE A 8 -13.11 -10.59 -21.48
C PHE A 8 -11.70 -10.07 -21.68
N TRP A 9 -11.47 -8.80 -21.35
CA TRP A 9 -10.13 -8.20 -21.36
C TRP A 9 -10.06 -7.02 -20.38
N ASP A 10 -8.84 -6.66 -19.99
CA ASP A 10 -8.57 -5.48 -19.16
C ASP A 10 -8.17 -4.29 -20.04
N VAL A 11 -8.68 -3.11 -19.69
CA VAL A 11 -8.21 -1.83 -20.23
C VAL A 11 -7.88 -0.92 -19.04
N ASN A 12 -6.59 -0.71 -18.78
CA ASN A 12 -6.11 0.16 -17.71
C ASN A 12 -6.71 -0.16 -16.32
N GLY A 13 -6.89 -1.44 -15.99
CA GLY A 13 -7.48 -1.89 -14.72
C GLY A 13 -9.01 -1.93 -14.69
N ALA A 14 -9.68 -1.65 -15.82
CA ALA A 14 -11.11 -1.82 -15.98
C ALA A 14 -11.42 -3.02 -16.90
N TRP A 15 -11.95 -4.09 -16.31
CA TRP A 15 -12.42 -5.25 -17.05
C TRP A 15 -13.60 -4.92 -17.95
N GLN A 16 -13.59 -5.50 -19.14
CA GLN A 16 -14.63 -5.38 -20.15
C GLN A 16 -15.15 -6.76 -20.54
N VAL A 17 -16.41 -6.83 -20.95
CA VAL A 17 -17.01 -7.99 -21.60
C VAL A 17 -17.56 -7.59 -22.96
N HIS A 18 -17.32 -8.42 -23.98
CA HIS A 18 -17.77 -8.19 -25.35
C HIS A 18 -18.43 -9.45 -25.90
N ASN A 19 -19.58 -9.27 -26.57
CA ASN A 19 -20.25 -10.34 -27.28
C ASN A 19 -19.69 -10.43 -28.71
N MET A 20 -18.74 -11.34 -28.92
CA MET A 20 -18.18 -11.70 -30.24
C MET A 20 -19.10 -12.62 -31.05
N GLY A 21 -20.24 -13.03 -30.48
CA GLY A 21 -21.22 -13.86 -31.16
C GLY A 21 -21.93 -13.10 -32.28
N SER A 22 -22.73 -13.81 -33.06
CA SER A 22 -23.51 -13.23 -34.17
C SER A 22 -25.02 -13.37 -34.03
N ARG A 23 -25.51 -14.05 -32.98
CA ARG A 23 -26.94 -14.39 -32.81
C ARG A 23 -27.40 -14.36 -31.36
N LEU A 24 -26.59 -14.87 -30.45
CA LEU A 24 -26.95 -14.94 -29.03
C LEU A 24 -26.86 -13.55 -28.39
N VAL A 25 -27.89 -13.21 -27.62
CA VAL A 25 -27.91 -12.04 -26.75
C VAL A 25 -27.74 -12.54 -25.33
N ALA A 26 -26.85 -11.91 -24.58
CA ALA A 26 -26.69 -12.15 -23.15
C ALA A 26 -27.37 -11.05 -22.35
N THR A 27 -27.81 -11.39 -21.14
CA THR A 27 -28.22 -10.43 -20.13
C THR A 27 -27.13 -10.34 -19.09
N PHE A 28 -26.63 -9.13 -18.85
CA PHE A 28 -25.60 -8.81 -17.88
C PHE A 28 -26.24 -8.09 -16.69
N ALA A 29 -26.07 -8.62 -15.49
CA ALA A 29 -26.54 -8.00 -14.25
C ALA A 29 -25.38 -7.88 -13.27
N ALA A 30 -25.11 -6.68 -12.76
CA ALA A 30 -24.12 -6.48 -11.72
C ALA A 30 -24.76 -6.60 -10.34
N THR A 31 -24.12 -7.33 -9.43
CA THR A 31 -24.54 -7.53 -8.05
C THR A 31 -23.43 -7.01 -7.14
N GLY A 32 -23.48 -5.70 -6.83
CA GLY A 32 -22.50 -5.07 -5.96
C GLY A 32 -22.96 -3.70 -5.48
N ASN A 33 -23.15 -3.56 -4.16
CA ASN A 33 -23.33 -2.36 -3.31
C ASN A 33 -24.17 -1.16 -3.79
N SER A 34 -24.83 -1.24 -4.94
CA SER A 34 -25.70 -0.20 -5.47
C SER A 34 -27.03 -0.84 -5.81
N GLU A 35 -28.11 -0.33 -5.22
CA GLU A 35 -29.50 -0.75 -5.40
C GLU A 35 -30.05 -0.49 -6.81
N TYR A 36 -29.20 -0.17 -7.80
CA TYR A 36 -29.58 0.41 -9.09
C TYR A 36 -28.89 -0.17 -10.33
N TYR A 37 -28.45 -1.44 -10.31
CA TYR A 37 -28.01 -2.09 -11.55
C TYR A 37 -29.15 -2.86 -12.21
N THR A 38 -29.81 -2.20 -13.15
CA THR A 38 -30.77 -2.83 -14.07
C THR A 38 -30.04 -3.83 -14.98
N PRO A 39 -30.59 -5.02 -15.23
CA PRO A 39 -30.03 -5.95 -16.22
C PRO A 39 -29.88 -5.29 -17.59
N LEU A 40 -28.68 -5.35 -18.15
CA LEU A 40 -28.34 -4.79 -19.46
C LEU A 40 -28.29 -5.91 -20.50
N ARG A 41 -28.84 -5.65 -21.69
CA ARG A 41 -28.66 -6.55 -22.83
C ARG A 41 -27.28 -6.33 -23.44
N LEU A 42 -26.57 -7.42 -23.65
CA LEU A 42 -25.30 -7.49 -24.36
C LEU A 42 -25.52 -8.17 -25.71
N SER A 43 -25.85 -7.35 -26.71
CA SER A 43 -26.12 -7.80 -28.09
C SER A 43 -24.82 -8.12 -28.84
N PRO A 44 -24.88 -8.88 -29.95
CA PRO A 44 -23.73 -9.11 -30.84
C PRO A 44 -22.97 -7.80 -31.18
N GLY A 45 -21.65 -7.80 -30.99
CA GLY A 45 -20.79 -6.65 -31.24
C GLY A 45 -20.77 -5.59 -30.13
N GLN A 46 -21.55 -5.75 -29.06
CA GLN A 46 -21.60 -4.81 -27.95
C GLN A 46 -20.56 -5.14 -26.88
N SER A 47 -20.05 -4.10 -26.22
CA SER A 47 -19.18 -4.20 -25.05
C SER A 47 -19.79 -3.49 -23.85
N LEU A 48 -19.58 -4.05 -22.66
CA LEU A 48 -19.95 -3.43 -21.38
C LEU A 48 -18.78 -3.53 -20.39
N PRO A 49 -18.59 -2.52 -19.52
CA PRO A 49 -17.65 -2.62 -18.42
C PRO A 49 -18.15 -3.64 -17.38
N VAL A 50 -17.23 -4.43 -16.83
CA VAL A 50 -17.49 -5.32 -15.71
C VAL A 50 -17.13 -4.57 -14.42
N PRO A 51 -18.11 -4.17 -13.59
CA PRO A 51 -17.85 -3.44 -12.36
C PRO A 51 -17.14 -4.34 -11.34
N LEU A 52 -16.58 -3.72 -10.32
CA LEU A 52 -16.00 -4.44 -9.18
C LEU A 52 -17.11 -5.15 -8.39
N GLY A 53 -16.79 -6.33 -7.86
CA GLY A 53 -17.73 -7.17 -7.14
C GLY A 53 -18.28 -8.31 -8.00
N TYR A 54 -19.51 -8.74 -7.71
CA TYR A 54 -20.14 -9.85 -8.39
C TYR A 54 -20.97 -9.37 -9.58
N SER A 55 -21.04 -10.18 -10.62
CA SER A 55 -21.93 -9.97 -11.76
C SER A 55 -22.36 -11.31 -12.32
N THR A 56 -23.55 -11.36 -12.89
CA THR A 56 -24.11 -12.55 -13.52
C THR A 56 -24.37 -12.27 -14.98
N ILE A 57 -23.96 -13.22 -15.84
CA ILE A 57 -24.34 -13.26 -17.25
C ILE A 57 -25.24 -14.46 -17.49
N THR A 58 -26.44 -14.20 -18.00
CA THR A 58 -27.38 -15.24 -18.42
C THR A 58 -27.61 -15.18 -19.92
N PHE A 59 -27.74 -16.35 -20.55
CA PHE A 59 -28.09 -16.45 -21.97
C PHE A 59 -28.74 -17.80 -22.25
N GLU A 60 -29.61 -17.81 -23.26
CA GLU A 60 -30.36 -19.00 -23.62
C GLU A 60 -29.96 -19.48 -25.01
N THR A 61 -29.86 -20.80 -25.14
CA THR A 61 -29.78 -21.50 -26.42
C THR A 61 -31.09 -22.27 -26.62
N PRO A 62 -31.37 -22.77 -27.84
CA PRO A 62 -32.57 -23.57 -28.08
C PRO A 62 -32.70 -24.82 -27.20
N MET A 63 -31.60 -25.30 -26.59
CA MET A 63 -31.60 -26.53 -25.80
C MET A 63 -31.53 -26.28 -24.29
N MET A 64 -30.87 -25.20 -23.86
CA MET A 64 -30.58 -24.93 -22.45
C MET A 64 -30.38 -23.43 -22.17
N ALA A 65 -30.74 -23.02 -20.95
CA ALA A 65 -30.35 -21.76 -20.36
C ALA A 65 -29.00 -21.92 -19.64
N TYR A 66 -28.17 -20.88 -19.71
CA TYR A 66 -26.85 -20.83 -19.09
C TYR A 66 -26.75 -19.62 -18.19
N GLU A 67 -26.07 -19.82 -17.07
CA GLU A 67 -25.73 -18.78 -16.10
C GLU A 67 -24.23 -18.83 -15.82
N MET A 68 -23.61 -17.65 -15.76
CA MET A 68 -22.20 -17.47 -15.47
C MET A 68 -22.04 -16.38 -14.42
N GLU A 69 -21.46 -16.74 -13.28
CA GLU A 69 -21.06 -15.79 -12.26
C GLU A 69 -19.64 -15.28 -12.52
N ILE A 70 -19.46 -13.98 -12.34
CA ILE A 70 -18.20 -13.27 -12.55
C ILE A 70 -17.87 -12.55 -11.26
N THR A 71 -16.65 -12.78 -10.76
CA THR A 71 -16.11 -12.03 -9.64
C THR A 71 -14.98 -11.15 -10.13
N ASN A 72 -15.22 -9.84 -10.20
CA ASN A 72 -14.18 -8.86 -10.47
C ASN A 72 -13.65 -8.32 -9.14
N ALA A 73 -12.71 -9.06 -8.56
CA ALA A 73 -12.01 -8.63 -7.36
C ALA A 73 -10.85 -7.70 -7.71
N ARG A 74 -10.71 -6.59 -6.98
CA ARG A 74 -9.38 -6.00 -6.84
C ARG A 74 -8.55 -7.02 -6.10
N THR A 75 -7.48 -7.51 -6.71
CA THR A 75 -6.40 -8.06 -5.89
C THR A 75 -6.01 -6.94 -4.95
N ALA A 76 -6.07 -7.19 -3.63
CA ALA A 76 -5.40 -6.35 -2.67
C ALA A 76 -3.90 -6.52 -2.96
N ARG A 77 -3.42 -5.86 -4.00
CA ARG A 77 -2.00 -5.66 -4.19
C ARG A 77 -1.65 -4.73 -3.04
N PRO A 78 -0.85 -5.15 -2.05
CA PRO A 78 -0.20 -4.14 -1.23
C PRO A 78 0.42 -3.15 -2.21
N PRO A 79 0.30 -1.83 -2.00
CA PRO A 79 0.92 -0.87 -2.90
C PRO A 79 2.33 -1.37 -3.16
N ARG A 80 2.65 -1.61 -4.44
CA ARG A 80 4.03 -1.95 -4.78
C ARG A 80 4.81 -0.77 -4.26
N GLN A 81 5.59 -0.96 -3.20
CA GLN A 81 6.68 -0.06 -2.89
C GLN A 81 7.65 -0.21 -4.05
N GLU A 82 7.32 0.44 -5.16
CA GLU A 82 8.30 0.90 -6.09
C GLU A 82 9.16 1.81 -5.23
N HIS A 83 10.28 1.27 -4.73
CA HIS A 83 11.39 2.11 -4.36
C HIS A 83 11.70 2.85 -5.66
N PRO A 84 11.33 4.15 -5.79
CA PRO A 84 11.59 4.85 -7.02
C PRO A 84 13.11 4.84 -7.14
N GLY A 85 13.62 4.13 -8.14
CA GLY A 85 14.97 4.33 -8.59
C GLY A 85 15.08 5.80 -8.96
N PHE A 86 15.68 6.57 -8.06
CA PHE A 86 16.41 7.81 -8.28
C PHE A 86 16.00 8.59 -9.54
N VAL A 87 14.85 9.28 -9.51
CA VAL A 87 14.58 10.42 -10.40
C VAL A 87 13.74 11.42 -9.61
N GLY A 88 14.37 12.51 -9.18
CA GLY A 88 13.78 13.46 -8.24
C GLY A 88 12.69 14.36 -8.84
N LEU A 89 11.68 14.67 -8.02
CA LEU A 89 11.33 16.05 -7.68
C LEU A 89 10.37 16.08 -6.46
N THR A 90 10.75 16.86 -5.44
CA THR A 90 9.94 17.38 -4.30
C THR A 90 9.55 16.46 -3.14
N GLU A 91 10.39 15.50 -2.77
CA GLU A 91 10.46 15.07 -1.37
C GLU A 91 11.86 15.45 -0.88
N HIS A 92 11.93 16.30 0.16
CA HIS A 92 13.20 16.52 0.85
C HIS A 92 13.59 15.19 1.49
N HIS A 93 14.44 14.41 0.81
CA HIS A 93 14.94 13.17 1.36
C HIS A 93 15.90 13.52 2.51
N PHE A 94 15.55 13.14 3.73
CA PHE A 94 16.47 13.26 4.86
C PHE A 94 17.59 12.23 4.69
N GLU A 95 18.78 12.68 4.32
CA GLU A 95 19.99 11.87 4.29
C GLU A 95 20.76 12.03 5.61
N PRO A 96 20.77 11.01 6.49
CA PRO A 96 21.49 11.10 7.74
C PRO A 96 23.00 11.11 7.51
N THR A 97 23.73 11.94 8.26
CA THR A 97 25.19 11.81 8.42
C THR A 97 25.53 10.45 9.03
N GLU A 98 26.75 9.96 8.85
CA GLU A 98 27.20 8.66 9.38
C GLU A 98 26.90 8.47 10.87
N GLU A 99 27.20 9.47 11.70
CA GLU A 99 26.84 9.44 13.13
C GLU A 99 25.32 9.37 13.35
N GLN A 100 24.51 10.12 12.58
CA GLN A 100 23.04 10.04 12.71
C GLN A 100 22.53 8.65 12.31
N PHE A 101 23.11 8.07 11.26
CA PHE A 101 22.74 6.73 10.80
C PHE A 101 23.06 5.68 11.85
N VAL A 102 24.23 5.77 12.49
CA VAL A 102 24.61 4.88 13.61
C VAL A 102 23.61 4.96 14.77
N LEU A 103 23.19 6.17 15.14
CA LEU A 103 22.17 6.38 16.18
C LEU A 103 20.78 5.83 15.77
N LEU A 104 20.35 6.08 14.53
CA LEU A 104 19.09 5.58 13.99
C LEU A 104 19.08 4.05 13.94
N ARG A 105 20.20 3.44 13.56
CA ARG A 105 20.39 1.99 13.57
C ARG A 105 20.26 1.42 14.98
N ALA A 106 20.92 2.01 15.98
CA ALA A 106 20.85 1.57 17.37
C ALA A 106 19.41 1.65 17.92
N LEU A 107 18.64 2.66 17.50
CA LEU A 107 17.22 2.79 17.84
C LEU A 107 16.33 1.75 17.12
N ALA A 108 16.58 1.49 15.83
CA ALA A 108 15.73 0.66 14.99
C ALA A 108 15.93 -0.86 15.19
N LEU A 109 17.17 -1.30 15.42
CA LEU A 109 17.51 -2.72 15.43
C LEU A 109 16.73 -3.52 16.48
N PRO A 110 16.55 -3.06 17.74
CA PRO A 110 15.76 -3.78 18.74
C PRO A 110 14.29 -3.92 18.36
N VAL A 111 13.72 -2.94 17.65
CA VAL A 111 12.32 -2.97 17.16
C VAL A 111 12.17 -4.00 16.05
N LEU A 112 13.15 -4.11 15.15
CA LEU A 112 13.16 -5.08 14.06
C LEU A 112 13.34 -6.52 14.55
N GLN A 113 14.14 -6.71 15.62
CA GLN A 113 14.41 -8.02 16.21
C GLN A 113 13.24 -8.56 17.04
N ASN A 114 12.43 -7.67 17.64
CA ASN A 114 11.34 -8.04 18.55
C ASN A 114 9.99 -7.47 18.08
N PRO A 115 9.46 -7.91 16.93
CA PRO A 115 8.27 -7.31 16.32
C PRO A 115 6.97 -7.49 17.14
N THR A 116 6.96 -8.46 18.07
CA THR A 116 5.81 -8.78 18.92
C THR A 116 5.82 -8.01 20.25
N GLU A 117 6.94 -7.40 20.62
CA GLU A 117 7.07 -6.67 21.89
C GLU A 117 6.70 -5.20 21.72
N PRO A 118 6.14 -4.56 22.75
CA PRO A 118 5.73 -3.17 22.64
C PRO A 118 6.96 -2.24 22.57
N ALA A 119 6.94 -1.31 21.61
CA ALA A 119 8.08 -0.44 21.29
C ALA A 119 8.69 0.32 22.49
N HIS A 120 7.90 0.65 23.50
CA HIS A 120 8.40 1.33 24.70
C HIS A 120 9.30 0.46 25.59
N GLN A 121 9.25 -0.87 25.45
CA GLN A 121 10.08 -1.82 26.20
C GLN A 121 11.38 -2.11 25.46
N VAL A 122 11.33 -2.21 24.13
CA VAL A 122 12.48 -2.61 23.31
C VAL A 122 13.36 -1.44 22.87
N VAL A 123 12.82 -0.21 22.78
CA VAL A 123 13.60 0.96 22.36
C VAL A 123 14.52 1.39 23.50
N PRO A 124 15.85 1.44 23.27
CA PRO A 124 16.82 1.70 24.32
C PRO A 124 16.65 3.08 24.97
N GLY A 125 17.08 3.16 26.23
CA GLY A 125 17.22 4.42 26.96
C GLY A 125 18.31 5.30 26.37
N ILE A 126 18.28 6.60 26.69
CA ILE A 126 19.36 7.53 26.26
C ILE A 126 20.71 7.08 26.82
N ASN A 127 20.72 6.60 28.06
CA ASN A 127 21.92 6.18 28.76
C ASN A 127 22.51 4.92 28.09
N GLN A 128 21.66 3.96 27.71
CA GLN A 128 22.06 2.76 26.97
C GLN A 128 22.63 3.13 25.59
N LEU A 129 21.94 3.99 24.84
CA LEU A 129 22.44 4.50 23.56
C LEU A 129 23.78 5.24 23.70
N ALA A 130 23.95 6.02 24.77
CA ALA A 130 25.19 6.73 25.03
C ALA A 130 26.35 5.75 25.30
N GLU A 131 26.11 4.71 26.10
CA GLU A 131 27.08 3.66 26.39
C GLU A 131 27.44 2.85 25.12
N GLU A 132 26.44 2.37 24.37
CA GLU A 132 26.62 1.60 23.14
C GLU A 132 27.39 2.37 22.07
N LEU A 133 27.14 3.68 21.94
CA LEU A 133 27.76 4.53 20.92
C LEU A 133 29.08 5.16 21.40
N GLY A 134 29.46 4.98 22.67
CA GLY A 134 30.61 5.66 23.28
C GLY A 134 30.46 7.19 23.33
N TRP A 135 29.23 7.69 23.42
CA TRP A 135 28.90 9.12 23.45
C TRP A 135 28.49 9.57 24.85
N SER A 136 28.50 10.88 25.10
CA SER A 136 27.82 11.41 26.29
C SER A 136 26.32 11.49 26.07
N GLU A 137 25.51 11.33 27.13
CA GLU A 137 24.04 11.48 27.05
C GLU A 137 23.63 12.83 26.43
N LYS A 138 24.40 13.90 26.70
CA LYS A 138 24.19 15.22 26.10
C LYS A 138 24.45 15.21 24.58
N LYS A 139 25.49 14.52 24.11
CA LYS A 139 25.76 14.34 22.67
C LYS A 139 24.64 13.55 22.01
N THR A 140 24.22 12.43 22.61
CA THR A 140 23.13 11.59 22.10
C THR A 140 21.82 12.36 22.00
N ASN A 141 21.43 13.08 23.05
CA ASN A 141 20.23 13.92 23.05
C ASN A 141 20.28 15.01 21.99
N ARG A 142 21.41 15.71 21.85
CA ARG A 142 21.57 16.72 20.81
C ARG A 142 21.50 16.12 19.41
N LYS A 143 22.08 14.95 19.20
CA LYS A 143 22.04 14.28 17.89
C LYS A 143 20.62 13.84 17.53
N MET A 144 19.87 13.29 18.49
CA MET A 144 18.45 12.98 18.30
C MET A 144 17.63 14.23 17.95
N ALA A 145 17.79 15.32 18.70
CA ALA A 145 17.09 16.57 18.43
C ALA A 145 17.37 17.09 17.01
N ASN A 146 18.63 17.11 16.60
CA ASN A 146 19.01 17.53 15.25
C ASN A 146 18.38 16.65 14.16
N ILE A 147 18.17 15.35 14.41
CA ILE A 147 17.49 14.46 13.46
C ILE A 147 15.99 14.80 13.41
N VAL A 148 15.33 14.99 14.56
CA VAL A 148 13.92 15.39 14.61
C VAL A 148 13.70 16.69 13.85
N ASP A 149 14.54 17.68 14.08
CA ASP A 149 14.45 18.98 13.41
C ASP A 149 14.64 18.84 11.89
N ALA A 150 15.59 18.01 11.46
CA ALA A 150 15.81 17.74 10.04
C ALA A 150 14.63 16.98 9.39
N LEU A 151 14.02 16.03 10.09
CA LEU A 151 12.82 15.31 9.63
C LEU A 151 11.59 16.22 9.58
N ALA A 152 11.45 17.13 10.53
CA ALA A 152 10.39 18.14 10.52
C ALA A 152 10.54 19.10 9.33
N GLN A 153 11.77 19.56 9.04
CA GLN A 153 12.09 20.38 7.87
C GLN A 153 11.89 19.62 6.55
N ALA A 154 12.13 18.31 6.55
CA ALA A 154 11.86 17.43 5.42
C ALA A 154 10.35 17.20 5.17
N GLY A 155 9.49 17.67 6.07
CA GLY A 155 8.03 17.57 5.93
C GLY A 155 7.44 16.25 6.45
N VAL A 156 8.19 15.46 7.23
CA VAL A 156 7.67 14.19 7.78
C VAL A 156 6.58 14.49 8.81
N PRO A 157 5.32 14.05 8.59
CA PRO A 157 4.18 14.46 9.42
C PRO A 157 4.33 14.13 10.90
N GLU A 158 4.96 13.00 11.22
CA GLU A 158 5.14 12.51 12.59
C GLU A 158 6.05 13.38 13.46
N PHE A 159 6.94 14.17 12.85
CA PHE A 159 7.95 14.99 13.53
C PHE A 159 7.60 16.47 13.55
N GLN A 160 6.41 16.85 13.11
CA GLN A 160 5.98 18.25 13.18
C GLN A 160 5.81 18.71 14.64
N PRO A 161 6.27 19.93 14.98
CA PRO A 161 6.19 20.44 16.34
C PRO A 161 4.73 20.61 16.78
N GLY A 162 4.30 19.76 17.71
CA GLY A 162 3.01 19.88 18.38
C GLY A 162 3.09 20.65 19.70
N PRO A 163 1.95 21.00 20.32
CA PRO A 163 1.90 21.74 21.59
C PRO A 163 2.37 20.91 22.80
N THR A 164 2.57 19.61 22.65
CA THR A 164 2.96 18.69 23.73
C THR A 164 4.41 18.24 23.56
N ARG A 165 5.15 18.13 24.66
CA ARG A 165 6.51 17.56 24.66
C ARG A 165 6.46 16.07 24.36
N VAL A 166 6.91 15.68 23.17
CA VAL A 166 6.95 14.29 22.71
C VAL A 166 8.26 13.62 23.14
N ASN A 167 8.19 12.36 23.59
CA ASN A 167 9.38 11.52 23.75
C ASN A 167 9.76 10.92 22.40
N TRP A 168 10.68 11.60 21.70
CA TRP A 168 11.02 11.33 20.32
C TRP A 168 11.70 9.97 20.06
N ARG A 169 12.18 9.27 21.09
CA ARG A 169 12.91 7.99 20.92
C ARG A 169 12.09 6.93 20.20
N ILE A 170 10.83 6.74 20.60
CA ILE A 170 9.96 5.70 20.04
C ILE A 170 9.54 6.05 18.60
N PRO A 171 9.06 7.28 18.31
CA PRO A 171 8.82 7.71 16.92
C PRO A 171 10.05 7.56 16.02
N LEU A 172 11.23 8.02 16.46
CA LEU A 172 12.48 7.85 15.70
C LEU A 172 12.82 6.39 15.45
N ALA A 173 12.70 5.52 16.45
CA ALA A 173 13.00 4.11 16.31
C ALA A 173 12.08 3.42 15.28
N ARG A 174 10.79 3.74 15.32
CA ARG A 174 9.80 3.20 14.36
C ARG A 174 10.05 3.73 12.95
N TYR A 175 10.24 5.05 12.81
CA TYR A 175 10.55 5.67 11.54
C TYR A 175 11.83 5.08 10.93
N ALA A 176 12.89 4.92 11.73
CA ALA A 176 14.14 4.33 11.27
C ALA A 176 14.01 2.86 10.86
N ALA A 177 13.23 2.08 11.61
CA ALA A 177 12.93 0.68 11.27
C ALA A 177 12.09 0.56 9.99
N GLU A 178 11.20 1.51 9.72
CA GLU A 178 10.39 1.55 8.50
C GLU A 178 11.23 1.93 7.27
N VAL A 179 12.00 3.03 7.36
CA VAL A 179 12.77 3.57 6.23
C VAL A 179 13.99 2.71 5.89
N TRP A 180 14.76 2.28 6.90
CA TRP A 180 16.01 1.54 6.69
C TRP A 180 15.93 0.07 7.10
N GLY A 181 14.76 -0.47 7.42
CA GLY A 181 14.62 -1.86 7.86
C GLY A 181 15.17 -2.89 6.87
N HIS A 182 15.19 -2.56 5.57
CA HIS A 182 15.79 -3.40 4.53
C HIS A 182 17.33 -3.34 4.51
N THR A 183 17.94 -2.21 4.88
CA THR A 183 19.40 -2.02 4.95
C THR A 183 20.00 -2.58 6.24
N LEU A 184 19.18 -2.66 7.30
CA LEU A 184 19.62 -3.03 8.65
C LEU A 184 19.50 -4.53 8.97
N ARG A 185 18.87 -5.33 8.09
CA ARG A 185 18.77 -6.80 8.16
C ARG A 185 19.97 -7.47 7.53
#